data_AF-A0A8T3MX20-F1
#
_entry.id   AF-A0A8T3MX20-F1
#
_cell.length_a   1.000
_cell.length_b   1.000
_cell.length_c   1.000
_cell.angle_alpha   90.00
_cell.angle_beta   90.00
_cell.angle_gamma   90.00
#
_symmetry.space_group_name_H-M   'P 1'
#
loop_
_entity.id
_entity.type
_entity.pdbx_description
1 polymer ?
#
loop_
_entity_poly.entity_id
_entity_poly.type
_entity_poly.pdbx_seq_one_letter_code
_entity_poly.pdbx_strand_id
1 'polypeptide(L)'
;MVMRRAGSRAQAAAAIVFGALLVIGGVVPKAAAVTPDPSDVVLVLDFSASILRDGANRNRFGAALERIADRVDATAADLTAGDATVSIVQFASRASDVPGCADLKLLQSPAAVAKFADCLRSVARAYRKGSTSALTKKIGVDTNYVAAMDRAASHLPANSVRPALILFTDGKHDVKGVPVSRVLPARDRLFGGRSPFALLPVGMGLDPLKRNVLETGLEQLRVIRDMPACVSGDTFDWPDVVFETADKAGNAVAVALQEATCTFTVAPTPTPSPSPVPPTPAPVVGVELTPGDGRIELTWSAPTATKVPPATDYQVQCRTGGGKWVQSSEGVSLDRKASIEGLVNGSEYECQIAAVGASTIGAWTPAGKVTPLGRPAPPAKPTVTAANQALRIDVPAASAGVDRFTFECSGDQGATWPAKIDASAGSEVAQVGLLTNGVEYVCRAFAANDIGVSEASVMSDAATPCGSTLECNRVLVPVLGGLLVLLFGGIAAALFALLRGRTRGHVVAVVDVVHTANVGHGSRLGIAFVREGGGRAISGIVAERGPTAEIRIRRLQGEKFEVRDRNGKREVPDGDTTVITDSLGVRHSLVLRAFATNAASRVATRR
;
A
#
# COMPACT_ATOMS: atom_id res chain seq x y z
N MET A 1 40.88 -55.93 -21.25
CA MET A 1 39.90 -57.04 -21.16
C MET A 1 38.59 -56.50 -21.72
N VAL A 2 38.32 -56.66 -23.03
CA VAL A 2 37.50 -57.75 -23.63
C VAL A 2 36.02 -57.49 -23.29
N MET A 3 35.03 -57.29 -24.18
CA MET A 3 34.76 -57.48 -25.64
C MET A 3 33.52 -56.57 -25.91
N ARG A 4 33.25 -55.85 -27.01
CA ARG A 4 33.30 -56.03 -28.49
C ARG A 4 32.30 -57.04 -29.09
N ARG A 5 31.55 -56.54 -30.09
CA ARG A 5 30.87 -57.20 -31.25
C ARG A 5 29.43 -57.72 -31.01
N ALA A 6 28.52 -57.72 -31.99
CA ALA A 6 28.44 -57.23 -33.38
C ALA A 6 26.97 -57.42 -33.85
N GLY A 7 26.53 -56.69 -34.88
CA GLY A 7 26.13 -57.38 -36.11
C GLY A 7 25.66 -56.43 -37.20
N SER A 8 26.47 -56.32 -38.25
CA SER A 8 26.19 -55.70 -39.54
C SER A 8 25.85 -56.77 -40.58
N ARG A 9 24.89 -56.50 -41.47
CA ARG A 9 24.79 -57.00 -42.86
C ARG A 9 24.07 -55.88 -43.63
N ALA A 10 24.69 -55.05 -44.47
CA ALA A 10 25.47 -55.28 -45.70
C ALA A 10 24.66 -55.98 -46.80
N GLN A 11 24.28 -55.20 -47.83
CA GLN A 11 24.20 -55.51 -49.27
C GLN A 11 23.46 -54.34 -49.95
N ALA A 12 23.77 -53.84 -51.14
CA ALA A 12 24.94 -53.82 -52.00
C ALA A 12 24.61 -52.80 -53.09
N ALA A 13 25.62 -52.08 -53.58
CA ALA A 13 25.49 -51.11 -54.65
C ALA A 13 25.08 -51.76 -55.99
N ALA A 14 24.33 -51.01 -56.81
CA ALA A 14 24.35 -51.16 -58.26
C ALA A 14 24.23 -49.76 -58.89
N ALA A 15 25.36 -49.28 -59.43
CA ALA A 15 25.42 -48.16 -60.35
C ALA A 15 25.55 -48.73 -61.77
N ILE A 16 24.67 -48.31 -62.68
CA ILE A 16 24.86 -48.38 -64.13
C ILE A 16 24.43 -47.02 -64.71
N VAL A 17 25.30 -46.45 -65.55
CA VAL A 17 25.20 -45.13 -66.17
C VAL A 17 24.61 -45.25 -67.58
N PHE A 18 23.97 -44.15 -68.01
CA PHE A 18 23.74 -43.61 -69.36
C PHE A 18 22.32 -43.68 -69.93
N GLY A 19 21.77 -42.49 -70.20
CA GLY A 19 21.15 -42.21 -71.50
C GLY A 19 19.79 -41.51 -71.51
N ALA A 20 19.81 -40.26 -71.99
CA ALA A 20 18.77 -39.59 -72.80
C ALA A 20 17.61 -38.84 -72.10
N LEU A 21 17.57 -37.54 -72.42
CA LEU A 21 16.42 -36.64 -72.38
C LEU A 21 15.15 -37.29 -72.94
N LEU A 22 14.02 -37.08 -72.27
CA LEU A 22 12.74 -36.77 -72.90
C LEU A 22 11.80 -36.11 -71.87
N VAL A 23 11.41 -34.88 -72.20
CA VAL A 23 10.30 -34.12 -71.61
C VAL A 23 9.00 -34.89 -71.88
N ILE A 24 8.10 -35.01 -70.88
CA ILE A 24 6.62 -34.96 -70.95
C ILE A 24 6.03 -35.50 -69.63
N GLY A 25 5.17 -34.70 -68.99
CA GLY A 25 4.07 -35.21 -68.14
C GLY A 25 4.39 -35.54 -66.69
N GLY A 26 4.72 -34.54 -65.87
CA GLY A 26 4.65 -34.68 -64.41
C GLY A 26 3.22 -34.95 -63.97
N VAL A 27 2.94 -36.17 -63.53
CA VAL A 27 1.74 -36.50 -62.76
C VAL A 27 1.89 -35.79 -61.42
N VAL A 28 1.17 -34.69 -61.26
CA VAL A 28 0.97 -34.04 -59.95
C VAL A 28 0.33 -35.08 -59.03
N PRO A 29 0.84 -35.31 -57.81
CA PRO A 29 0.14 -36.18 -56.88
C PRO A 29 -1.22 -35.55 -56.59
N LYS A 30 -2.28 -36.28 -56.97
CA LYS A 30 -3.66 -35.92 -56.66
C LYS A 30 -3.75 -35.82 -55.14
N ALA A 31 -3.80 -34.59 -54.62
CA ALA A 31 -4.07 -34.34 -53.22
C ALA A 31 -5.30 -35.16 -52.83
N ALA A 32 -5.18 -35.96 -51.77
CA ALA A 32 -6.32 -36.65 -51.20
C ALA A 32 -7.41 -35.60 -50.98
N ALA A 33 -8.55 -35.75 -51.64
CA ALA A 33 -9.69 -34.88 -51.45
C ALA A 33 -10.14 -35.06 -50.00
N VAL A 34 -9.74 -34.12 -49.14
CA VAL A 34 -10.36 -33.93 -47.83
C VAL A 34 -11.83 -33.69 -48.13
N THR A 35 -12.71 -34.61 -47.74
CA THR A 35 -14.14 -34.35 -47.75
C THR A 35 -14.36 -33.08 -46.95
N PRO A 36 -14.92 -32.00 -47.53
CA PRO A 36 -15.07 -30.76 -46.80
C PRO A 36 -15.96 -31.02 -45.58
N ASP A 37 -15.47 -30.61 -44.41
CA ASP A 37 -16.13 -30.85 -43.13
C ASP A 37 -17.35 -29.93 -42.98
N PRO A 38 -18.53 -30.43 -42.60
CA PRO A 38 -19.74 -29.62 -42.52
C PRO A 38 -19.64 -28.61 -41.36
N SER A 39 -19.60 -27.32 -41.73
CA SER A 39 -19.73 -26.17 -40.84
C SER A 39 -21.16 -25.64 -40.84
N ASP A 40 -21.77 -25.48 -39.68
CA ASP A 40 -23.11 -24.89 -39.55
C ASP A 40 -23.02 -23.54 -38.85
N VAL A 41 -23.50 -22.47 -39.50
CA VAL A 41 -23.45 -21.12 -38.95
C VAL A 41 -24.85 -20.51 -38.87
N VAL A 42 -25.22 -20.00 -37.71
CA VAL A 42 -26.51 -19.34 -37.49
C VAL A 42 -26.30 -17.89 -37.11
N LEU A 43 -26.84 -16.98 -37.92
CA LEU A 43 -26.93 -15.56 -37.59
C LEU A 43 -28.26 -15.31 -36.88
N VAL A 44 -28.18 -14.86 -35.63
CA VAL A 44 -29.35 -14.60 -34.77
C VAL A 44 -29.49 -13.09 -34.58
N LEU A 45 -30.58 -12.53 -35.08
CA LEU A 45 -30.75 -11.10 -35.29
C LEU A 45 -31.88 -10.55 -34.41
N ASP A 46 -31.53 -9.62 -33.53
CA ASP A 46 -32.46 -8.98 -32.60
C ASP A 46 -33.29 -7.90 -33.30
N PHE A 47 -34.60 -8.13 -33.37
CA PHE A 47 -35.63 -7.24 -33.94
C PHE A 47 -36.54 -6.67 -32.83
N SER A 48 -36.03 -6.58 -31.61
CA SER A 48 -36.74 -5.94 -30.50
C SER A 48 -36.95 -4.43 -30.74
N ALA A 49 -37.85 -3.86 -29.95
CA ALA A 49 -38.16 -2.43 -30.00
C ALA A 49 -36.96 -1.54 -29.68
N SER A 50 -35.98 -2.04 -28.92
CA SER A 50 -34.76 -1.30 -28.55
C SER A 50 -33.93 -0.90 -29.77
N ILE A 51 -33.88 -1.79 -30.77
CA ILE A 51 -33.17 -1.57 -32.02
C ILE A 51 -34.10 -0.90 -33.04
N LEU A 52 -35.31 -1.44 -33.24
CA LEU A 52 -36.16 -1.04 -34.37
C LEU A 52 -36.80 0.35 -34.21
N ARG A 53 -37.01 0.83 -32.98
CA ARG A 53 -37.60 2.16 -32.75
C ARG A 53 -36.57 3.29 -32.82
N ASP A 54 -35.30 2.98 -32.57
CA ASP A 54 -34.19 3.93 -32.67
C ASP A 54 -33.66 3.99 -34.11
N GLY A 55 -33.66 5.20 -34.69
CA GLY A 55 -33.21 5.42 -36.08
C GLY A 55 -31.73 5.21 -36.29
N ALA A 56 -30.91 5.63 -35.33
CA ALA A 56 -29.47 5.45 -35.42
C ALA A 56 -29.11 3.96 -35.28
N ASN A 57 -29.74 3.24 -34.35
CA ASN A 57 -29.44 1.83 -34.14
C ASN A 57 -29.90 0.97 -35.31
N ARG A 58 -31.15 1.09 -35.78
CA ARG A 58 -31.61 0.30 -36.93
C ARG A 58 -30.80 0.57 -38.21
N ASN A 59 -30.32 1.81 -38.40
CA ASN A 59 -29.44 2.13 -39.52
C ASN A 59 -28.05 1.51 -39.38
N ARG A 60 -27.47 1.50 -38.16
CA ARG A 60 -26.19 0.83 -37.88
C ARG A 60 -26.27 -0.67 -38.11
N PHE A 61 -27.28 -1.35 -37.55
CA PHE A 61 -27.47 -2.79 -37.74
C PHE A 61 -27.71 -3.13 -39.22
N GLY A 62 -28.55 -2.34 -39.92
CA GLY A 62 -28.74 -2.50 -41.36
C GLY A 62 -27.46 -2.34 -42.16
N ALA A 63 -26.65 -1.32 -41.87
CA ALA A 63 -25.37 -1.11 -42.55
C ALA A 63 -24.38 -2.25 -42.29
N ALA A 64 -24.31 -2.79 -41.06
CA ALA A 64 -23.42 -3.90 -40.74
C ALA A 64 -23.78 -5.16 -41.55
N LEU A 65 -25.08 -5.46 -41.70
CA LEU A 65 -25.56 -6.58 -42.51
C LEU A 65 -25.26 -6.42 -44.00
N GLU A 66 -25.32 -5.19 -44.53
CA GLU A 66 -24.91 -4.93 -45.91
C GLU A 66 -23.42 -5.14 -46.12
N ARG A 67 -22.59 -4.71 -45.17
CA ARG A 67 -21.14 -4.97 -45.23
C ARG A 67 -20.83 -6.47 -45.24
N ILE A 68 -21.55 -7.25 -44.44
CA ILE A 68 -21.43 -8.72 -44.45
C ILE A 68 -21.86 -9.27 -45.82
N ALA A 69 -22.98 -8.80 -46.37
CA ALA A 69 -23.46 -9.25 -47.67
C ALA A 69 -22.47 -8.94 -48.81
N ASP A 70 -21.89 -7.75 -48.82
CA ASP A 70 -20.87 -7.36 -49.81
C ASP A 70 -19.62 -8.25 -49.71
N ARG A 71 -19.24 -8.64 -48.49
CA ARG A 71 -18.11 -9.55 -48.28
C ARG A 71 -18.43 -10.99 -48.65
N VAL A 72 -19.66 -11.46 -48.42
CA VAL A 72 -20.16 -12.76 -48.91
C VAL A 72 -20.07 -12.81 -50.43
N ASP A 73 -20.51 -11.77 -51.13
CA ASP A 73 -20.38 -11.69 -52.59
C ASP A 73 -18.92 -11.68 -53.05
N ALA A 74 -18.07 -10.89 -52.37
CA ALA A 74 -16.64 -10.80 -52.69
C ALA A 74 -15.88 -12.13 -52.48
N THR A 75 -16.39 -13.01 -51.61
CA THR A 75 -15.77 -14.31 -51.28
C THR A 75 -16.64 -15.50 -51.68
N ALA A 76 -17.54 -15.29 -52.65
CA ALA A 76 -18.49 -16.31 -53.05
C ALA A 76 -17.82 -17.58 -53.60
N ALA A 77 -16.71 -17.43 -54.34
CA ALA A 77 -15.93 -18.57 -54.82
C ALA A 77 -15.43 -19.46 -53.67
N ASP A 78 -14.92 -18.86 -52.59
CA ASP A 78 -14.44 -19.60 -51.42
C ASP A 78 -15.60 -20.25 -50.65
N LEU A 79 -16.69 -19.50 -50.46
CA LEU A 79 -17.89 -20.01 -49.78
C LEU A 79 -18.55 -21.17 -50.53
N THR A 80 -18.47 -21.19 -51.87
CA THR A 80 -18.92 -22.35 -52.65
C THR A 80 -17.98 -23.55 -52.60
N ALA A 81 -16.71 -23.35 -52.23
CA ALA A 81 -15.74 -24.44 -52.07
C ALA A 81 -15.85 -25.12 -50.68
N GLY A 82 -16.33 -24.40 -49.66
CA GLY A 82 -16.53 -24.95 -48.31
C GLY A 82 -17.87 -25.68 -48.13
N ASP A 83 -17.89 -26.71 -47.28
CA ASP A 83 -19.13 -27.37 -46.86
C ASP A 83 -19.74 -26.62 -45.68
N ALA A 84 -20.50 -25.57 -46.00
CA ALA A 84 -21.19 -24.77 -45.00
C ALA A 84 -22.70 -24.74 -45.21
N THR A 85 -23.45 -24.82 -44.11
CA THR A 85 -24.88 -24.51 -44.07
C THR A 85 -25.09 -23.26 -43.23
N VAL A 86 -25.81 -22.28 -43.79
CA VAL A 86 -26.08 -21.01 -43.10
C VAL A 86 -27.57 -20.77 -42.91
N SER A 87 -27.92 -20.27 -41.72
CA SER A 87 -29.29 -19.93 -41.34
C SER A 87 -29.38 -18.55 -40.72
N ILE A 88 -30.43 -17.80 -41.04
CA ILE A 88 -30.73 -16.50 -40.42
C ILE A 88 -32.01 -16.60 -39.60
N VAL A 89 -31.87 -16.40 -38.30
CA VAL A 89 -32.95 -16.34 -37.32
C VAL A 89 -33.19 -14.89 -36.93
N GLN A 90 -34.44 -14.46 -36.94
CA GLN A 90 -34.87 -13.19 -36.36
C GLN A 90 -35.60 -13.44 -35.04
N PHE A 91 -35.37 -12.60 -34.03
CA PHE A 91 -36.06 -12.74 -32.76
C PHE A 91 -36.44 -11.41 -32.12
N ALA A 92 -37.48 -11.45 -31.31
CA ALA A 92 -37.75 -10.48 -30.27
C ALA A 92 -38.25 -11.30 -29.07
N SER A 93 -39.54 -11.31 -28.80
CA SER A 93 -40.11 -12.07 -27.67
C SER A 93 -40.23 -13.56 -28.01
N ARG A 94 -40.34 -13.83 -29.31
CA ARG A 94 -40.30 -15.13 -29.97
C ARG A 94 -39.21 -15.10 -31.05
N ALA A 95 -38.69 -16.27 -31.39
CA ALA A 95 -37.73 -16.44 -32.49
C ALA A 95 -38.38 -17.17 -33.68
N SER A 96 -37.98 -16.81 -34.89
CA SER A 96 -38.43 -17.45 -36.12
C SER A 96 -37.40 -17.28 -37.23
N ASP A 97 -37.38 -18.17 -38.20
CA ASP A 97 -36.49 -18.03 -39.35
C ASP A 97 -36.91 -16.84 -40.22
N VAL A 98 -35.91 -16.20 -40.81
CA VAL A 98 -36.15 -15.27 -41.90
C VAL A 98 -36.61 -16.10 -43.12
N PRO A 99 -37.78 -15.78 -43.71
CA PRO A 99 -38.36 -16.59 -44.77
C PRO A 99 -37.40 -16.84 -45.94
N GLY A 100 -37.14 -18.11 -46.24
CA GLY A 100 -36.26 -18.52 -47.33
C GLY A 100 -34.76 -18.39 -47.04
N CYS A 101 -34.36 -18.02 -45.82
CA CYS A 101 -32.98 -17.75 -45.42
C CYS A 101 -32.47 -18.71 -44.33
N ALA A 102 -33.07 -19.90 -44.24
CA ALA A 102 -32.65 -20.99 -43.36
C ALA A 102 -32.12 -22.16 -44.19
N ASP A 103 -31.18 -22.88 -43.60
CA ASP A 103 -30.57 -24.12 -44.09
C ASP A 103 -30.02 -23.99 -45.52
N LEU A 104 -29.39 -22.86 -45.82
CA LEU A 104 -28.77 -22.59 -47.12
C LEU A 104 -27.43 -23.34 -47.21
N LYS A 105 -27.41 -24.44 -47.98
CA LYS A 105 -26.19 -25.20 -48.28
C LYS A 105 -25.35 -24.49 -49.32
N LEU A 106 -24.15 -24.08 -48.94
CA LEU A 106 -23.26 -23.26 -49.77
C LEU A 106 -22.36 -24.11 -50.69
N LEU A 107 -22.02 -25.33 -50.29
CA LEU A 107 -21.15 -26.23 -51.04
C LEU A 107 -21.62 -26.39 -52.49
N GLN A 108 -20.74 -26.06 -53.42
CA GLN A 108 -20.96 -26.14 -54.86
C GLN A 108 -22.23 -25.42 -55.35
N SER A 109 -22.70 -24.41 -54.60
CA SER A 109 -23.96 -23.73 -54.87
C SER A 109 -23.79 -22.20 -54.89
N PRO A 110 -23.32 -21.62 -56.01
CA PRO A 110 -23.24 -20.16 -56.18
C PRO A 110 -24.60 -19.48 -55.98
N ALA A 111 -25.70 -20.16 -56.35
CA ALA A 111 -27.05 -19.68 -56.14
C ALA A 111 -27.42 -19.58 -54.65
N ALA A 112 -26.99 -20.53 -53.81
CA ALA A 112 -27.21 -20.45 -52.37
C ALA A 112 -26.38 -19.35 -51.71
N VAL A 113 -25.14 -19.13 -52.15
CA VAL A 113 -24.30 -18.03 -51.66
C VAL A 113 -24.90 -16.66 -52.04
N ALA A 114 -25.31 -16.47 -53.29
CA ALA A 114 -26.00 -15.26 -53.72
C ALA A 114 -27.31 -15.04 -52.94
N LYS A 115 -28.08 -16.11 -52.72
CA LYS A 115 -29.30 -16.07 -51.90
C LYS A 115 -29.02 -15.68 -50.46
N PHE A 116 -27.89 -16.12 -49.88
CA PHE A 116 -27.49 -15.73 -48.54
C PHE A 116 -27.16 -14.22 -48.46
N ALA A 117 -26.42 -13.68 -49.43
CA ALA A 117 -26.16 -12.24 -49.52
C ALA A 117 -27.46 -11.43 -49.69
N ASP A 118 -28.38 -11.90 -50.54
CA ASP A 118 -29.69 -11.28 -50.73
C ASP A 118 -30.55 -11.31 -49.46
N CYS A 119 -30.50 -12.40 -48.71
CA CYS A 119 -31.12 -12.54 -47.40
C CYS A 119 -30.60 -11.47 -46.42
N LEU A 120 -29.28 -11.31 -46.30
CA LEU A 120 -28.66 -10.28 -45.46
C LEU A 120 -29.12 -8.86 -45.86
N ARG A 121 -29.13 -8.53 -47.16
CA ARG A 121 -29.61 -7.24 -47.66
C ARG A 121 -31.11 -7.04 -47.42
N SER A 122 -31.90 -8.12 -47.54
CA SER A 122 -33.34 -8.09 -47.26
C SER A 122 -33.62 -7.76 -45.79
N VAL A 123 -32.88 -8.40 -44.89
CA VAL A 123 -32.92 -8.14 -43.46
C VAL A 123 -32.44 -6.72 -43.14
N ALA A 124 -31.37 -6.25 -43.77
CA ALA A 124 -30.89 -4.86 -43.63
C ALA A 124 -31.97 -3.83 -43.99
N ARG A 125 -32.69 -4.05 -45.11
CA ARG A 125 -33.84 -3.24 -45.49
C ARG A 125 -34.97 -3.33 -44.46
N ALA A 126 -35.22 -4.50 -43.88
CA ALA A 126 -36.20 -4.67 -42.82
C ALA A 126 -35.84 -3.87 -41.55
N TYR A 127 -34.56 -3.87 -41.14
CA TYR A 127 -34.08 -3.01 -40.05
C TYR A 127 -34.37 -1.53 -40.35
N ARG A 128 -34.01 -1.03 -41.53
CA ARG A 128 -34.22 0.39 -41.89
C ARG A 128 -35.69 0.81 -41.93
N LYS A 129 -36.59 -0.10 -42.31
CA LYS A 129 -38.04 0.10 -42.24
C LYS A 129 -38.54 0.24 -40.79
N GLY A 130 -37.80 -0.28 -39.81
CA GLY A 130 -38.17 -0.24 -38.40
C GLY A 130 -39.32 -1.19 -38.06
N SER A 131 -39.96 -0.94 -36.92
CA SER A 131 -41.03 -1.80 -36.40
C SER A 131 -42.29 -1.70 -37.26
N THR A 132 -42.82 -2.86 -37.70
CA THR A 132 -44.09 -2.96 -38.44
C THR A 132 -45.10 -3.80 -37.67
N SER A 133 -46.40 -3.53 -37.86
CA SER A 133 -47.48 -4.30 -37.19
C SER A 133 -47.40 -5.81 -37.50
N ALA A 134 -47.07 -6.18 -38.74
CA ALA A 134 -46.89 -7.58 -39.13
C ALA A 134 -45.72 -8.25 -38.39
N LEU A 135 -44.57 -7.57 -38.30
CA LEU A 135 -43.40 -8.09 -37.60
C LEU A 135 -43.64 -8.21 -36.10
N THR A 136 -44.22 -7.17 -35.47
CA THR A 136 -44.57 -7.18 -34.05
C THR A 136 -45.58 -8.27 -33.71
N LYS A 137 -46.58 -8.52 -34.57
CA LYS A 137 -47.50 -9.67 -34.39
C LYS A 137 -46.79 -11.01 -34.51
N LYS A 138 -45.78 -11.13 -35.37
CA LYS A 138 -45.03 -12.37 -35.60
C LYS A 138 -44.10 -12.72 -34.44
N ILE A 139 -43.25 -11.78 -34.02
CA ILE A 139 -42.15 -12.07 -33.07
C ILE A 139 -42.25 -11.31 -31.74
N GLY A 140 -43.16 -10.34 -31.59
CA GLY A 140 -43.25 -9.49 -30.40
C GLY A 140 -42.36 -8.26 -30.48
N VAL A 141 -42.02 -7.69 -29.32
CA VAL A 141 -41.23 -6.45 -29.20
C VAL A 141 -40.13 -6.50 -28.15
N ASP A 142 -40.26 -7.33 -27.12
CA ASP A 142 -39.29 -7.46 -26.03
C ASP A 142 -38.28 -8.56 -26.33
N THR A 143 -37.04 -8.45 -25.89
CA THR A 143 -35.92 -9.34 -26.20
C THR A 143 -35.95 -10.63 -25.37
N ASN A 144 -35.91 -11.79 -26.04
CA ASN A 144 -35.85 -13.10 -25.38
C ASN A 144 -34.68 -13.95 -25.91
N TYR A 145 -33.52 -13.79 -25.28
CA TYR A 145 -32.31 -14.52 -25.69
C TYR A 145 -32.44 -16.04 -25.60
N VAL A 146 -33.23 -16.56 -24.65
CA VAL A 146 -33.45 -18.01 -24.51
C VAL A 146 -34.18 -18.56 -25.72
N ALA A 147 -35.26 -17.89 -26.16
CA ALA A 147 -35.99 -18.28 -27.37
C ALA A 147 -35.12 -18.17 -28.64
N ALA A 148 -34.25 -17.16 -28.71
CA ALA A 148 -33.29 -17.00 -29.79
C ALA A 148 -32.30 -18.18 -29.86
N MET A 149 -31.70 -18.54 -28.72
CA MET A 149 -30.75 -19.66 -28.62
C MET A 149 -31.41 -21.02 -28.87
N ASP A 150 -32.60 -21.26 -28.31
CA ASP A 150 -33.35 -22.51 -28.55
C ASP A 150 -33.65 -22.67 -30.06
N ARG A 151 -34.05 -21.59 -30.75
CA ARG A 151 -34.28 -21.64 -32.20
C ARG A 151 -32.98 -21.81 -32.99
N ALA A 152 -31.91 -21.11 -32.62
CA ALA A 152 -30.63 -21.27 -33.29
C ALA A 152 -30.07 -22.69 -33.15
N ALA A 153 -30.26 -23.31 -31.98
CA ALA A 153 -29.84 -24.68 -31.73
C ALA A 153 -30.51 -25.71 -32.65
N SER A 154 -31.70 -25.45 -33.20
CA SER A 154 -32.33 -26.36 -34.17
C SER A 154 -31.68 -26.36 -35.56
N HIS A 155 -30.84 -25.36 -35.86
CA HIS A 155 -30.06 -25.26 -37.10
C HIS A 155 -28.58 -25.61 -36.89
N LEU A 156 -28.21 -26.07 -35.69
CA LEU A 156 -26.85 -26.49 -35.35
C LEU A 156 -26.90 -27.97 -34.95
N PRO A 157 -26.82 -28.90 -35.91
CA PRO A 157 -26.90 -30.33 -35.62
C PRO A 157 -25.69 -30.79 -34.77
N ALA A 158 -25.85 -31.90 -34.06
CA ALA A 158 -24.82 -32.38 -33.12
C ALA A 158 -23.55 -32.90 -33.83
N ASN A 159 -23.64 -33.22 -35.13
CA ASN A 159 -22.53 -33.70 -35.94
C ASN A 159 -21.84 -32.59 -36.75
N SER A 160 -22.20 -31.31 -36.56
CA SER A 160 -21.46 -30.20 -37.14
C SER A 160 -20.01 -30.26 -36.68
N VAL A 161 -19.06 -30.13 -37.61
CA VAL A 161 -17.65 -30.15 -37.27
C VAL A 161 -17.24 -28.82 -36.66
N ARG A 162 -17.82 -27.69 -37.11
CA ARG A 162 -17.49 -26.34 -36.62
C ARG A 162 -18.75 -25.47 -36.45
N PRO A 163 -19.67 -25.82 -35.52
CA PRO A 163 -20.89 -25.08 -35.29
C PRO A 163 -20.61 -23.68 -34.71
N ALA A 164 -21.21 -22.65 -35.30
CA ALA A 164 -21.09 -21.27 -34.84
C ALA A 164 -22.44 -20.55 -34.76
N LEU A 165 -22.64 -19.78 -33.69
CA LEU A 165 -23.77 -18.88 -33.49
C LEU A 165 -23.26 -17.45 -33.38
N ILE A 166 -23.71 -16.57 -34.29
CA ILE A 166 -23.39 -15.14 -34.27
C ILE A 166 -24.64 -14.39 -33.81
N LEU A 167 -24.60 -13.81 -32.61
CA LEU A 167 -25.75 -13.15 -31.97
C LEU A 167 -25.65 -11.63 -32.08
N PHE A 168 -26.44 -11.02 -32.96
CA PHE A 168 -26.58 -9.58 -33.04
C PHE A 168 -27.60 -9.08 -32.02
N THR A 169 -27.18 -8.19 -31.11
CA THR A 169 -28.09 -7.61 -30.11
C THR A 169 -27.58 -6.25 -29.62
N ASP A 170 -28.47 -5.41 -29.08
CA ASP A 170 -28.08 -4.18 -28.38
C ASP A 170 -28.08 -4.32 -26.85
N GLY A 171 -28.38 -5.53 -26.34
CA GLY A 171 -28.39 -5.87 -24.92
C GLY A 171 -29.51 -5.21 -24.12
N LYS A 172 -30.56 -4.70 -24.76
CA LYS A 172 -31.65 -3.96 -24.09
C LYS A 172 -33.00 -4.67 -24.18
N HIS A 173 -33.90 -4.27 -23.28
CA HIS A 173 -35.33 -4.60 -23.27
C HIS A 173 -35.66 -6.10 -23.14
N ASP A 174 -35.10 -6.77 -22.13
CA ASP A 174 -35.47 -8.16 -21.82
C ASP A 174 -36.97 -8.35 -21.56
N VAL A 175 -37.50 -9.51 -21.94
CA VAL A 175 -38.89 -9.91 -21.61
C VAL A 175 -39.12 -9.86 -20.09
N LYS A 176 -40.17 -9.16 -19.69
CA LYS A 176 -40.65 -9.14 -18.30
C LYS A 176 -40.96 -10.56 -17.82
N GLY A 177 -40.17 -11.06 -16.86
CA GLY A 177 -40.32 -12.41 -16.29
C GLY A 177 -39.35 -13.46 -16.81
N VAL A 178 -38.50 -13.14 -17.80
CA VAL A 178 -37.31 -13.94 -18.14
C VAL A 178 -36.09 -13.22 -17.57
N PRO A 179 -35.67 -13.52 -16.33
CA PRO A 179 -34.54 -12.81 -15.75
C PRO A 179 -33.26 -13.15 -16.51
N VAL A 180 -32.34 -12.19 -16.63
CA VAL A 180 -31.02 -12.34 -17.27
C VAL A 180 -30.26 -13.56 -16.71
N SER A 181 -30.49 -13.91 -15.44
CA SER A 181 -29.95 -15.11 -14.80
C SER A 181 -30.33 -16.44 -15.47
N ARG A 182 -31.33 -16.47 -16.37
CA ARG A 182 -31.73 -17.65 -17.13
C ARG A 182 -31.00 -17.80 -18.45
N VAL A 183 -30.32 -16.75 -18.93
CA VAL A 183 -29.63 -16.78 -20.22
C VAL A 183 -28.38 -17.67 -20.14
N LEU A 184 -27.54 -17.51 -19.11
CA LEU A 184 -26.33 -18.34 -18.95
C LEU A 184 -26.65 -19.84 -18.76
N PRO A 185 -27.60 -20.25 -17.90
CA PRO A 185 -27.99 -21.65 -17.80
C PRO A 185 -28.57 -22.23 -19.10
N ALA A 186 -29.34 -21.45 -19.85
CA ALA A 186 -29.89 -21.90 -21.14
C ALA A 186 -28.77 -22.10 -22.17
N ARG A 187 -27.83 -21.15 -22.26
CA ARG A 187 -26.63 -21.26 -23.08
C ARG A 187 -25.84 -22.52 -22.73
N ASP A 188 -25.54 -22.73 -21.45
CA ASP A 188 -24.75 -23.88 -21.00
C ASP A 188 -25.47 -25.20 -21.24
N ARG A 189 -26.80 -25.23 -21.07
CA ARG A 189 -27.63 -26.40 -21.42
C ARG A 189 -27.59 -26.73 -22.90
N LEU A 190 -27.69 -25.72 -23.77
CA LEU A 190 -27.80 -25.91 -25.22
C LEU A 190 -26.46 -26.18 -25.89
N PHE A 191 -25.41 -25.51 -25.42
CA PHE A 191 -24.11 -25.45 -26.10
C PHE A 191 -22.93 -25.84 -25.22
N GLY A 192 -23.11 -25.93 -23.89
CA GLY A 192 -22.02 -26.15 -22.94
C GLY A 192 -21.32 -27.50 -23.03
N GLY A 193 -21.90 -28.49 -23.72
CA GLY A 193 -21.25 -29.77 -24.03
C GLY A 193 -20.70 -29.86 -25.47
N ARG A 194 -20.85 -28.83 -26.30
CA ARG A 194 -20.43 -28.85 -27.70
C ARG A 194 -18.97 -28.43 -27.83
N SER A 195 -18.16 -29.24 -28.50
CA SER A 195 -16.78 -28.92 -28.85
C SER A 195 -16.44 -29.56 -30.22
N PRO A 196 -15.88 -28.80 -31.18
CA PRO A 196 -15.64 -27.36 -31.10
C PRO A 196 -16.95 -26.55 -31.24
N PHE A 197 -17.03 -25.35 -30.66
CA PHE A 197 -18.21 -24.48 -30.78
C PHE A 197 -17.85 -23.00 -30.55
N ALA A 198 -18.48 -22.12 -31.32
CA ALA A 198 -18.37 -20.67 -31.15
C ALA A 198 -19.74 -19.99 -30.97
N LEU A 199 -19.89 -19.21 -29.89
CA LEU A 199 -20.97 -18.25 -29.68
C LEU A 199 -20.35 -16.85 -29.62
N LEU A 200 -20.68 -16.05 -30.62
CA LEU A 200 -20.07 -14.75 -30.91
C LEU A 200 -21.13 -13.66 -30.81
N PRO A 201 -21.24 -12.98 -29.67
CA PRO A 201 -22.14 -11.85 -29.53
C PRO A 201 -21.58 -10.61 -30.24
N VAL A 202 -22.46 -9.85 -30.87
CA VAL A 202 -22.16 -8.64 -31.65
C VAL A 202 -23.07 -7.51 -31.17
N GLY A 203 -22.48 -6.59 -30.42
CA GLY A 203 -23.10 -5.39 -29.87
C GLY A 203 -22.79 -4.14 -30.68
N MET A 204 -23.80 -3.28 -30.89
CA MET A 204 -23.64 -1.99 -31.56
C MET A 204 -24.55 -0.91 -30.95
N GLY A 205 -24.12 0.36 -31.01
CA GLY A 205 -25.03 1.50 -30.86
C GLY A 205 -25.25 2.05 -29.44
N LEU A 206 -24.26 1.99 -28.55
CA LEU A 206 -24.32 2.61 -27.22
C LEU A 206 -23.41 3.84 -27.06
N ASP A 207 -23.87 4.75 -26.20
CA ASP A 207 -23.08 5.80 -25.57
C ASP A 207 -21.82 5.19 -24.90
N PRO A 208 -20.64 5.85 -24.97
CA PRO A 208 -19.40 5.34 -24.36
C PRO A 208 -19.53 4.86 -22.91
N LEU A 209 -20.37 5.51 -22.10
CA LEU A 209 -20.58 5.16 -20.68
C LEU A 209 -21.37 3.85 -20.51
N LYS A 210 -22.24 3.49 -21.47
CA LYS A 210 -23.05 2.26 -21.44
C LYS A 210 -22.40 1.11 -22.21
N ARG A 211 -21.38 1.42 -23.02
CA ARG A 211 -20.62 0.45 -23.83
C ARG A 211 -19.96 -0.62 -22.95
N ASN A 212 -19.27 -0.22 -21.88
CA ASN A 212 -18.58 -1.15 -20.98
C ASN A 212 -19.54 -2.17 -20.33
N VAL A 213 -20.77 -1.74 -20.00
CA VAL A 213 -21.77 -2.62 -19.37
C VAL A 213 -22.30 -3.65 -20.36
N LEU A 214 -22.60 -3.23 -21.59
CA LEU A 214 -22.98 -4.15 -22.67
C LEU A 214 -21.87 -5.13 -22.99
N GLU A 215 -20.65 -4.62 -23.17
CA GLU A 215 -19.46 -5.42 -23.46
C GLU A 215 -19.24 -6.50 -22.38
N THR A 216 -19.31 -6.12 -21.10
CA THR A 216 -19.20 -7.09 -19.99
C THR A 216 -20.28 -8.16 -20.06
N GLY A 217 -21.53 -7.79 -20.36
CA GLY A 217 -22.63 -8.75 -20.49
C GLY A 217 -22.49 -9.69 -21.69
N LEU A 218 -22.01 -9.17 -22.83
CA LEU A 218 -21.76 -9.96 -24.03
C LEU A 218 -20.56 -10.90 -23.85
N GLU A 219 -19.49 -10.45 -23.20
CA GLU A 219 -18.35 -11.30 -22.84
C GLU A 219 -18.77 -12.45 -21.91
N GLN A 220 -19.66 -12.20 -20.96
CA GLN A 220 -20.21 -13.27 -20.13
C GLN A 220 -21.00 -14.32 -20.92
N LEU A 221 -21.61 -13.93 -22.05
CA LEU A 221 -22.34 -14.83 -22.93
C LEU A 221 -21.42 -15.59 -23.89
N ARG A 222 -20.33 -14.97 -24.34
CA ARG A 222 -19.36 -15.52 -25.32
C ARG A 222 -18.87 -16.91 -24.90
N VAL A 223 -18.78 -17.81 -25.87
CA VAL A 223 -18.24 -19.16 -25.68
C VAL A 223 -17.42 -19.51 -26.92
N ILE A 224 -16.12 -19.71 -26.79
CA ILE A 224 -15.28 -20.29 -27.84
C ILE A 224 -14.59 -21.51 -27.22
N ARG A 225 -14.84 -22.69 -27.78
CA ARG A 225 -14.29 -23.96 -27.27
C ARG A 225 -13.63 -24.73 -28.39
N ASP A 226 -12.36 -25.06 -28.17
CA ASP A 226 -11.52 -25.89 -29.02
C ASP A 226 -11.63 -25.57 -30.52
N MET A 227 -11.96 -24.32 -30.86
CA MET A 227 -12.20 -23.89 -32.24
C MET A 227 -10.83 -23.69 -32.90
N PRO A 228 -10.36 -24.64 -33.73
CA PRO A 228 -9.06 -24.50 -34.35
C PRO A 228 -9.16 -23.41 -35.42
N ALA A 229 -8.10 -22.61 -35.62
CA ALA A 229 -8.07 -21.77 -36.81
C ALA A 229 -8.03 -22.64 -38.07
N CYS A 230 -8.61 -22.13 -39.15
CA CYS A 230 -8.58 -22.84 -40.44
C CYS A 230 -7.22 -22.78 -41.13
N VAL A 231 -6.35 -21.86 -40.69
CA VAL A 231 -4.94 -21.77 -41.09
C VAL A 231 -4.08 -22.33 -39.96
N SER A 232 -3.14 -23.22 -40.27
CA SER A 232 -2.31 -23.88 -39.26
C SER A 232 -1.44 -22.88 -38.49
N GLY A 233 -1.59 -22.82 -37.16
CA GLY A 233 -0.67 -22.10 -36.27
C GLY A 233 -1.32 -21.25 -35.18
N ASP A 234 -2.59 -20.85 -35.34
CA ASP A 234 -3.27 -19.93 -34.43
C ASP A 234 -4.59 -20.51 -33.88
N THR A 235 -5.06 -19.99 -32.75
CA THR A 235 -6.42 -20.24 -32.24
C THR A 235 -7.37 -19.18 -32.78
N PHE A 236 -8.58 -19.56 -33.19
CA PHE A 236 -9.61 -18.60 -33.56
C PHE A 236 -9.92 -17.69 -32.37
N ASP A 237 -9.48 -16.42 -32.46
CA ASP A 237 -9.78 -15.40 -31.48
C ASP A 237 -10.64 -14.30 -32.09
N TRP A 238 -11.70 -13.97 -31.37
CA TRP A 238 -12.67 -12.96 -31.72
C TRP A 238 -12.49 -11.78 -30.77
N PRO A 239 -11.69 -10.76 -31.12
CA PRO A 239 -11.11 -9.85 -30.15
C PRO A 239 -12.12 -8.87 -29.52
N ASP A 240 -13.17 -8.49 -30.25
CA ASP A 240 -14.16 -7.49 -29.81
C ASP A 240 -15.59 -8.02 -29.95
N VAL A 241 -16.42 -7.85 -28.92
CA VAL A 241 -17.87 -8.15 -28.99
C VAL A 241 -18.74 -6.91 -29.15
N VAL A 242 -18.18 -5.70 -29.01
CA VAL A 242 -18.90 -4.43 -29.23
C VAL A 242 -18.15 -3.53 -30.21
N PHE A 243 -18.86 -3.02 -31.21
CA PHE A 243 -18.26 -2.26 -32.31
C PHE A 243 -18.76 -0.81 -32.37
N GLU A 244 -17.83 0.11 -32.58
CA GLU A 244 -18.11 1.55 -32.65
C GLU A 244 -18.82 1.97 -33.93
N THR A 245 -18.56 1.25 -35.02
CA THR A 245 -19.14 1.53 -36.34
C THR A 245 -19.69 0.24 -36.95
N ALA A 246 -20.71 0.39 -37.81
CA ALA A 246 -21.27 -0.71 -38.58
C ALA A 246 -20.23 -1.38 -39.49
N ASP A 247 -19.26 -0.61 -39.98
CA ASP A 247 -18.17 -1.10 -40.81
C ASP A 247 -17.23 -2.03 -40.05
N LYS A 248 -16.82 -1.64 -38.84
CA LYS A 248 -16.00 -2.50 -37.98
C LYS A 248 -16.74 -3.80 -37.64
N ALA A 249 -18.02 -3.69 -37.28
CA ALA A 249 -18.86 -4.86 -36.96
C ALA A 249 -19.04 -5.81 -38.15
N GLY A 250 -19.39 -5.26 -39.32
CA GLY A 250 -19.62 -6.06 -40.53
C GLY A 250 -18.35 -6.77 -41.00
N ASN A 251 -17.21 -6.08 -40.96
CA ASN A 251 -15.92 -6.67 -41.33
C ASN A 251 -15.52 -7.79 -40.37
N ALA A 252 -15.64 -7.56 -39.05
CA ALA A 252 -15.38 -8.60 -38.07
C ALA A 252 -16.26 -9.81 -38.34
N VAL A 253 -17.58 -9.63 -38.49
CA VAL A 253 -18.54 -10.74 -38.70
C VAL A 253 -18.26 -11.53 -39.96
N ALA A 254 -17.86 -10.85 -41.03
CA ALA A 254 -17.47 -11.55 -42.23
C ALA A 254 -16.18 -12.38 -42.05
N VAL A 255 -15.21 -11.90 -41.27
CA VAL A 255 -14.02 -12.69 -40.90
C VAL A 255 -14.41 -13.88 -40.01
N ALA A 256 -15.31 -13.72 -39.02
CA ALA A 256 -15.82 -14.85 -38.23
C ALA A 256 -16.46 -15.89 -39.11
N LEU A 257 -17.27 -15.45 -40.06
CA LEU A 257 -17.99 -16.36 -40.94
C LEU A 257 -16.98 -17.19 -41.73
N GLN A 258 -15.97 -16.54 -42.33
CA GLN A 258 -14.87 -17.22 -43.04
C GLN A 258 -14.10 -18.17 -42.13
N GLU A 259 -13.79 -17.73 -40.90
CA GLU A 259 -13.15 -18.55 -39.88
C GLU A 259 -14.01 -19.71 -39.42
N ALA A 260 -15.33 -19.60 -39.34
CA ALA A 260 -16.24 -20.68 -38.94
C ALA A 260 -16.49 -21.67 -40.09
N THR A 261 -16.45 -21.22 -41.34
CA THR A 261 -16.66 -22.05 -42.52
C THR A 261 -15.37 -22.63 -43.12
N CYS A 262 -14.20 -22.21 -42.65
CA CYS A 262 -12.90 -22.59 -43.23
C CYS A 262 -12.74 -22.31 -44.72
N THR A 263 -13.36 -21.23 -45.19
CA THR A 263 -13.35 -20.84 -46.61
C THR A 263 -12.31 -19.75 -46.86
N PHE A 264 -11.03 -20.03 -46.57
CA PHE A 264 -9.93 -19.08 -46.79
C PHE A 264 -9.28 -19.28 -48.16
N THR A 265 -9.32 -18.25 -48.99
CA THR A 265 -8.16 -17.90 -49.82
C THR A 265 -7.78 -16.43 -49.60
N VAL A 266 -6.67 -16.24 -48.89
CA VAL A 266 -5.80 -15.05 -48.87
C VAL A 266 -6.45 -13.67 -48.65
N ALA A 267 -6.24 -13.15 -47.44
CA ALA A 267 -6.22 -11.75 -47.00
C ALA A 267 -7.51 -10.90 -47.15
N PRO A 268 -7.75 -9.94 -46.23
CA PRO A 268 -8.65 -8.84 -46.55
C PRO A 268 -8.12 -8.16 -47.83
N THR A 269 -8.90 -8.20 -48.90
CA THR A 269 -8.62 -7.38 -50.09
C THR A 269 -8.50 -5.93 -49.61
N PRO A 270 -7.45 -5.18 -50.01
CA PRO A 270 -7.24 -3.82 -49.53
C PRO A 270 -8.48 -2.97 -49.78
N THR A 271 -8.68 -2.05 -48.85
CA THR A 271 -9.54 -0.86 -48.92
C THR A 271 -9.79 -0.42 -50.37
N PRO A 272 -11.04 -0.11 -50.78
CA PRO A 272 -11.30 0.40 -52.11
C PRO A 272 -10.36 1.57 -52.44
N SER A 273 -9.95 1.67 -53.71
CA SER A 273 -9.21 2.80 -54.28
C SER A 273 -9.71 4.13 -53.68
N PRO A 274 -8.82 5.06 -53.29
CA PRO A 274 -9.23 6.22 -52.53
C PRO A 274 -10.19 7.06 -53.37
N SER A 275 -11.46 7.15 -52.94
CA SER A 275 -11.98 8.50 -52.75
C SER A 275 -10.99 9.20 -51.84
N PRO A 276 -10.54 10.43 -52.16
CA PRO A 276 -9.49 11.09 -51.41
C PRO A 276 -9.85 10.99 -49.93
N VAL A 277 -9.01 10.27 -49.16
CA VAL A 277 -9.10 10.29 -47.71
C VAL A 277 -9.18 11.79 -47.37
N PRO A 278 -10.26 12.26 -46.72
CA PRO A 278 -10.37 13.66 -46.41
C PRO A 278 -9.07 14.04 -45.72
N PRO A 279 -8.30 14.98 -46.28
CA PRO A 279 -6.90 15.07 -45.93
C PRO A 279 -6.79 15.34 -44.42
N THR A 280 -5.95 14.58 -43.73
CA THR A 280 -5.82 14.69 -42.28
C THR A 280 -4.87 15.83 -41.94
N PRO A 281 -5.05 16.50 -40.78
CA PRO A 281 -4.04 17.42 -40.28
C PRO A 281 -2.69 16.73 -40.10
N ALA A 282 -1.60 17.50 -40.18
CA ALA A 282 -0.26 16.97 -39.95
C ALA A 282 -0.06 16.58 -38.48
N PRO A 283 0.85 15.62 -38.19
CA PRO A 283 1.19 15.24 -36.82
C PRO A 283 1.70 16.42 -36.02
N VAL A 284 1.39 16.43 -34.74
CA VAL A 284 1.89 17.41 -33.77
C VAL A 284 3.38 17.18 -33.52
N VAL A 285 4.13 18.24 -33.23
CA VAL A 285 5.58 18.17 -32.94
C VAL A 285 5.93 18.93 -31.66
N GLY A 286 7.10 18.64 -31.09
CA GLY A 286 7.62 19.35 -29.91
C GLY A 286 6.71 19.23 -28.69
N VAL A 287 6.26 18.00 -28.39
CA VAL A 287 5.38 17.74 -27.24
C VAL A 287 6.21 17.67 -25.96
N GLU A 288 5.83 18.44 -24.95
CA GLU A 288 6.43 18.42 -23.62
C GLU A 288 5.39 17.96 -22.59
N LEU A 289 5.84 17.18 -21.61
CA LEU A 289 5.01 16.62 -20.54
C LEU A 289 5.41 17.23 -19.19
N THR A 290 4.46 17.80 -18.47
CA THR A 290 4.64 18.34 -17.12
C THR A 290 3.74 17.57 -16.14
N PRO A 291 4.30 16.82 -15.17
CA PRO A 291 3.50 16.09 -14.19
C PRO A 291 2.83 17.04 -13.18
N GLY A 292 1.62 16.68 -12.75
CA GLY A 292 0.87 17.38 -11.71
C GLY A 292 0.17 16.40 -10.74
N ASP A 293 -0.47 16.92 -9.69
CA ASP A 293 -1.25 16.11 -8.75
C ASP A 293 -2.47 15.50 -9.45
N GLY A 294 -2.42 14.18 -9.67
CA GLY A 294 -3.46 13.42 -10.35
C GLY A 294 -3.69 13.86 -11.79
N ARG A 295 -2.71 14.53 -12.42
CA ARG A 295 -2.82 15.05 -13.77
C ARG A 295 -1.50 15.11 -14.52
N ILE A 296 -1.57 15.20 -15.84
CA ILE A 296 -0.43 15.50 -16.72
C ILE A 296 -0.83 16.68 -17.60
N GLU A 297 -0.01 17.71 -17.63
CA GLU A 297 -0.13 18.83 -18.57
C GLU A 297 0.79 18.59 -19.76
N LEU A 298 0.25 18.76 -20.96
CA LEU A 298 0.95 18.62 -22.23
C LEU A 298 0.97 19.97 -22.91
N THR A 299 2.11 20.35 -23.46
CA THR A 299 2.25 21.50 -24.36
C THR A 299 2.87 21.04 -25.67
N TRP A 300 2.56 21.71 -26.78
CA TRP A 300 3.10 21.33 -28.08
C TRP A 300 3.27 22.48 -29.06
N SER A 301 3.92 22.20 -30.18
CA SER A 301 4.00 23.10 -31.32
C SER A 301 2.99 22.71 -32.40
N ALA A 302 2.43 23.71 -33.09
CA ALA A 302 1.53 23.43 -34.21
C ALA A 302 2.27 22.68 -35.35
N PRO A 303 1.55 21.85 -36.11
CA PRO A 303 2.14 21.19 -37.28
C PRO A 303 2.68 22.21 -38.30
N THR A 304 3.85 21.94 -38.88
CA THR A 304 4.55 22.86 -39.80
C THR A 304 4.16 22.71 -41.28
N ALA A 305 3.31 21.72 -41.62
CA ALA A 305 2.95 21.44 -43.01
C ALA A 305 1.82 22.37 -43.51
N THR A 306 2.10 23.16 -44.56
CA THR A 306 1.16 24.14 -45.15
C THR A 306 0.26 23.57 -46.26
N LYS A 307 0.45 22.32 -46.67
CA LYS A 307 -0.32 21.64 -47.75
C LYS A 307 -1.30 20.58 -47.23
N VAL A 308 -1.64 20.61 -45.95
CA VAL A 308 -2.64 19.73 -45.34
C VAL A 308 -3.73 20.59 -44.67
N PRO A 309 -4.94 20.06 -44.46
CA PRO A 309 -6.00 20.78 -43.75
C PRO A 309 -5.56 21.21 -42.37
N PRO A 310 -5.98 22.40 -41.92
CA PRO A 310 -5.65 22.89 -40.59
C PRO A 310 -6.30 22.02 -39.52
N ALA A 311 -5.65 21.95 -38.36
CA ALA A 311 -6.30 21.44 -37.16
C ALA A 311 -7.47 22.36 -36.79
N THR A 312 -8.60 21.77 -36.45
CA THR A 312 -9.77 22.41 -35.82
C THR A 312 -9.84 22.11 -34.32
N ASP A 313 -9.11 21.09 -33.86
CA ASP A 313 -9.02 20.66 -32.46
C ASP A 313 -7.76 19.82 -32.22
N TYR A 314 -7.44 19.49 -30.97
CA TYR A 314 -6.43 18.51 -30.60
C TYR A 314 -7.00 17.51 -29.60
N GLN A 315 -6.79 16.22 -29.86
CA GLN A 315 -7.12 15.17 -28.90
C GLN A 315 -5.86 14.69 -28.21
N VAL A 316 -5.89 14.63 -26.88
CA VAL A 316 -4.80 14.14 -26.05
C VAL A 316 -5.30 12.98 -25.21
N GLN A 317 -4.45 11.96 -25.06
CA GLN A 317 -4.77 10.82 -24.21
C GLN A 317 -3.52 10.19 -23.61
N CYS A 318 -3.68 9.62 -22.40
CA CYS A 318 -2.62 8.91 -21.69
C CYS A 318 -3.13 7.54 -21.18
N ARG A 319 -2.24 6.56 -21.03
CA ARG A 319 -2.57 5.26 -20.41
C ARG A 319 -1.40 4.69 -19.62
N THR A 320 -1.69 3.78 -18.69
CA THR A 320 -0.68 2.96 -18.03
C THR A 320 -0.48 1.66 -18.79
N GLY A 321 0.72 1.45 -19.35
CA GLY A 321 1.05 0.23 -20.10
C GLY A 321 0.01 -0.12 -21.18
N GLY A 322 -0.49 -1.37 -21.20
CA GLY A 322 -1.54 -1.83 -22.11
C GLY A 322 -2.99 -1.48 -21.69
N GLY A 323 -3.17 -0.60 -20.69
CA GLY A 323 -4.47 -0.22 -20.15
C GLY A 323 -5.33 0.66 -21.09
N LYS A 324 -6.51 1.06 -20.60
CA LYS A 324 -7.43 1.96 -21.32
C LYS A 324 -6.84 3.38 -21.38
N TRP A 325 -7.05 4.05 -22.51
CA TRP A 325 -6.72 5.46 -22.68
C TRP A 325 -7.68 6.36 -21.89
N VAL A 326 -7.11 7.31 -21.15
CA VAL A 326 -7.81 8.43 -20.52
C VAL A 326 -7.63 9.64 -21.42
N GLN A 327 -8.71 10.24 -21.89
CA GLN A 327 -8.69 11.40 -22.78
C GLN A 327 -8.82 12.71 -22.01
N SER A 328 -8.37 13.81 -22.61
CA SER A 328 -8.56 15.16 -22.06
C SER A 328 -10.04 15.56 -22.10
N SER A 329 -10.48 16.29 -21.08
CA SER A 329 -11.87 16.77 -20.95
C SER A 329 -12.08 18.17 -21.50
N GLU A 330 -11.07 18.75 -22.15
CA GLU A 330 -11.04 20.18 -22.51
C GLU A 330 -11.97 20.55 -23.68
N GLY A 331 -12.66 19.57 -24.25
CA GLY A 331 -13.54 19.78 -25.39
C GLY A 331 -12.77 20.21 -26.63
N VAL A 332 -13.45 20.92 -27.53
CA VAL A 332 -12.88 21.38 -28.79
C VAL A 332 -12.05 22.65 -28.55
N SER A 333 -10.73 22.57 -28.74
CA SER A 333 -9.80 23.68 -28.52
C SER A 333 -8.63 23.70 -29.51
N LEU A 334 -8.21 24.90 -29.91
CA LEU A 334 -6.99 25.13 -30.71
C LEU A 334 -5.79 25.54 -29.86
N ASP A 335 -5.97 25.65 -28.54
CA ASP A 335 -4.88 25.92 -27.62
C ASP A 335 -3.84 24.80 -27.70
N ARG A 336 -2.56 25.19 -27.63
CA ARG A 336 -1.43 24.24 -27.74
C ARG A 336 -1.01 23.69 -26.39
N LYS A 337 -2.01 23.44 -25.55
CA LYS A 337 -1.87 22.90 -24.23
C LYS A 337 -3.11 22.10 -23.91
N ALA A 338 -2.94 21.01 -23.18
CA ALA A 338 -4.04 20.26 -22.60
C ALA A 338 -3.61 19.53 -21.34
N SER A 339 -4.58 19.22 -20.51
CA SER A 339 -4.44 18.50 -19.26
C SER A 339 -5.26 17.21 -19.31
N ILE A 340 -4.65 16.14 -18.81
CA ILE A 340 -5.33 14.88 -18.52
C ILE A 340 -5.45 14.79 -17.01
N GLU A 341 -6.68 14.81 -16.49
CA GLU A 341 -6.96 14.73 -15.06
C GLU A 341 -7.43 13.33 -14.64
N GLY A 342 -7.56 13.10 -13.33
CA GLY A 342 -8.06 11.84 -12.77
C GLY A 342 -7.05 10.69 -12.85
N LEU A 343 -5.77 11.01 -13.00
CA LEU A 343 -4.69 10.04 -13.06
C LEU A 343 -4.25 9.60 -11.66
N VAL A 344 -3.71 8.39 -11.59
CA VAL A 344 -3.15 7.84 -10.35
C VAL A 344 -1.68 8.26 -10.20
N ASN A 345 -1.38 9.02 -9.14
CA ASN A 345 -0.01 9.43 -8.81
C ASN A 345 0.92 8.23 -8.58
N GLY A 346 2.18 8.36 -8.99
CA GLY A 346 3.21 7.32 -8.87
C GLY A 346 3.11 6.21 -9.91
N SER A 347 2.11 6.24 -10.80
CA SER A 347 2.01 5.32 -11.95
C SER A 347 2.58 5.96 -13.21
N GLU A 348 3.39 5.23 -13.97
CA GLU A 348 3.94 5.72 -15.25
C GLU A 348 2.88 5.66 -16.36
N TYR A 349 2.65 6.79 -17.03
CA TYR A 349 1.75 6.93 -18.16
C TYR A 349 2.53 7.16 -19.45
N GLU A 350 2.09 6.53 -20.53
CA GLU A 350 2.45 6.93 -21.89
C GLU A 350 1.35 7.79 -22.47
N CYS A 351 1.73 8.92 -23.07
CA CYS A 351 0.79 9.89 -23.62
C CYS A 351 0.96 10.02 -25.14
N GLN A 352 -0.12 10.39 -25.82
CA GLN A 352 -0.10 10.71 -27.23
C GLN A 352 -1.11 11.81 -27.57
N ILE A 353 -0.83 12.53 -28.64
CA ILE A 353 -1.63 13.64 -29.13
C ILE A 353 -1.88 13.53 -30.63
N ALA A 354 -3.09 13.86 -31.08
CA ALA A 354 -3.42 13.96 -32.49
C ALA A 354 -4.11 15.29 -32.79
N ALA A 355 -3.72 15.92 -33.89
CA ALA A 355 -4.45 17.05 -34.45
C ALA A 355 -5.75 16.55 -35.10
N VAL A 356 -6.87 17.19 -34.82
CA VAL A 356 -8.20 16.85 -35.32
C VAL A 356 -8.59 17.87 -36.38
N GLY A 357 -9.07 17.43 -37.53
CA GLY A 357 -9.61 18.26 -38.60
C GLY A 357 -11.13 18.18 -38.65
N ALA A 358 -11.74 18.86 -39.64
CA ALA A 358 -13.19 19.02 -39.72
C ALA A 358 -14.02 17.70 -39.73
N SER A 359 -13.44 16.59 -40.19
CA SER A 359 -14.11 15.27 -40.19
C SER A 359 -13.14 14.10 -40.03
N THR A 360 -11.88 14.37 -39.69
CA THR A 360 -10.81 13.36 -39.61
C THR A 360 -9.90 13.66 -38.43
N ILE A 361 -9.25 12.62 -37.89
CA ILE A 361 -8.21 12.75 -36.87
C ILE A 361 -6.88 12.40 -37.53
N GLY A 362 -5.86 13.25 -37.32
CA GLY A 362 -4.50 13.03 -37.79
C GLY A 362 -3.82 11.86 -37.08
N ALA A 363 -2.60 11.54 -37.50
CA ALA A 363 -1.82 10.50 -36.84
C ALA A 363 -1.50 10.90 -35.40
N TRP A 364 -1.55 9.93 -34.48
CA TRP A 364 -1.14 10.11 -33.10
C TRP A 364 0.38 10.25 -33.01
N THR A 365 0.83 11.36 -32.43
CA THR A 365 2.22 11.60 -32.05
C THR A 365 2.43 11.09 -30.62
N PRO A 366 3.33 10.11 -30.39
CA PRO A 366 3.73 9.72 -29.05
C PRO A 366 4.43 10.89 -28.33
N ALA A 367 4.03 11.18 -27.09
CA ALA A 367 4.56 12.27 -26.26
C ALA A 367 5.60 11.78 -25.23
N GLY A 368 5.93 10.49 -25.23
CA GLY A 368 6.83 9.88 -24.25
C GLY A 368 6.09 9.38 -23.00
N LYS A 369 6.86 9.10 -21.95
CA LYS A 369 6.34 8.59 -20.68
C LYS A 369 6.57 9.59 -19.54
N VAL A 370 5.62 9.68 -18.62
CA VAL A 370 5.68 10.57 -17.46
C VAL A 370 4.92 9.96 -16.30
N THR A 371 5.35 10.23 -15.06
CA THR A 371 4.68 9.77 -13.84
C THR A 371 4.07 10.98 -13.13
N PRO A 372 2.73 11.12 -13.03
CA PRO A 372 2.10 12.13 -12.20
C PRO A 372 2.58 11.99 -10.77
N LEU A 373 2.86 13.12 -10.13
CA LEU A 373 3.30 13.15 -8.74
C LEU A 373 2.24 13.90 -7.94
N GLY A 374 1.86 13.30 -6.81
CA GLY A 374 1.05 14.01 -5.83
C GLY A 374 1.92 14.88 -4.95
N ARG A 375 1.26 15.62 -4.06
CA ARG A 375 1.93 16.12 -2.85
C ARG A 375 2.54 14.93 -2.11
N PRO A 376 3.73 15.07 -1.49
CA PRO A 376 4.33 13.99 -0.76
C PRO A 376 3.40 13.45 0.34
N ALA A 377 3.56 12.17 0.68
CA ALA A 377 2.91 11.63 1.87
C ALA A 377 3.46 12.33 3.14
N PRO A 378 2.67 12.44 4.22
CA PRO A 378 3.16 12.98 5.48
C PRO A 378 4.38 12.20 5.95
N PRO A 379 5.42 12.87 6.46
CA PRO A 379 6.59 12.18 6.98
C PRO A 379 6.21 11.28 8.18
N ALA A 380 7.06 10.28 8.44
CA ALA A 380 6.92 9.44 9.63
C ALA A 380 7.03 10.25 10.92
N LYS A 381 6.58 9.67 12.05
CA LYS A 381 6.68 10.31 13.37
C LYS A 381 8.13 10.76 13.63
N PRO A 382 8.38 12.06 13.83
CA PRO A 382 9.74 12.53 14.11
C PRO A 382 10.20 12.05 15.48
N THR A 383 11.48 11.68 15.56
CA THR A 383 12.18 11.50 16.83
C THR A 383 12.87 12.79 17.20
N VAL A 384 12.79 13.17 18.48
CA VAL A 384 13.35 14.43 18.97
C VAL A 384 14.35 14.15 20.09
N THR A 385 15.52 14.78 19.99
CA THR A 385 16.56 14.71 21.02
C THR A 385 16.83 16.12 21.55
N ALA A 386 16.84 16.25 22.88
CA ALA A 386 17.07 17.52 23.54
C ALA A 386 18.51 18.01 23.38
N ALA A 387 18.66 19.30 23.11
CA ALA A 387 19.92 20.03 23.13
C ALA A 387 19.72 21.37 23.87
N ASN A 388 20.80 22.14 24.04
CA ASN A 388 20.71 23.46 24.66
C ASN A 388 19.98 24.44 23.74
N GLN A 389 18.83 24.95 24.19
CA GLN A 389 17.95 25.88 23.46
C GLN A 389 17.53 25.36 22.07
N ALA A 390 17.55 24.04 21.88
CA ALA A 390 17.26 23.42 20.60
C ALA A 390 16.73 22.00 20.74
N LEU A 391 16.01 21.53 19.71
CA LEU A 391 15.67 20.13 19.51
C LEU A 391 16.28 19.66 18.20
N ARG A 392 17.00 18.54 18.24
CA ARG A 392 17.41 17.80 17.04
C ARG A 392 16.26 16.88 16.65
N ILE A 393 15.75 17.07 15.46
CA ILE A 393 14.64 16.32 14.89
C ILE A 393 15.20 15.39 13.82
N ASP A 394 14.84 14.12 13.91
CA ASP A 394 15.23 13.09 12.95
C ASP A 394 13.95 12.37 12.49
N VAL A 395 13.75 12.33 11.17
CA VAL A 395 12.64 11.64 10.54
C VAL A 395 13.19 10.45 9.75
N PRO A 396 12.64 9.23 9.93
CA PRO A 396 13.00 8.09 9.09
C PRO A 396 12.89 8.40 7.60
N ALA A 397 13.78 7.82 6.78
CA ALA A 397 13.92 8.10 5.35
C ALA A 397 12.58 8.28 4.61
N ALA A 398 12.46 9.37 3.85
CA ALA A 398 11.25 9.67 3.08
C ALA A 398 11.01 8.72 1.92
N SER A 399 9.75 8.66 1.48
CA SER A 399 9.35 8.17 0.16
C SER A 399 10.02 8.98 -0.95
N ALA A 400 10.30 8.33 -2.09
CA ALA A 400 10.86 9.00 -3.28
C ALA A 400 10.00 10.21 -3.74
N GLY A 401 10.64 11.25 -4.29
CA GLY A 401 9.96 12.44 -4.84
C GLY A 401 9.72 13.58 -3.85
N VAL A 402 10.61 13.75 -2.87
CA VAL A 402 10.62 14.87 -1.91
C VAL A 402 11.83 15.77 -2.18
N ASP A 403 11.59 17.08 -2.30
CA ASP A 403 12.62 18.09 -2.58
C ASP A 403 13.04 18.86 -1.33
N ARG A 404 12.13 18.97 -0.34
CA ARG A 404 12.35 19.74 0.89
C ARG A 404 11.56 19.18 2.07
N PHE A 405 12.10 19.36 3.26
CA PHE A 405 11.37 19.21 4.52
C PHE A 405 11.21 20.54 5.24
N THR A 406 10.12 20.67 5.98
CA THR A 406 9.91 21.75 6.94
C THR A 406 9.62 21.13 8.30
N PHE A 407 10.34 21.57 9.33
CA PHE A 407 10.13 21.14 10.70
C PHE A 407 9.62 22.30 11.55
N GLU A 408 8.60 22.03 12.37
CA GLU A 408 8.01 23.01 13.27
C GLU A 408 7.92 22.43 14.68
N CYS A 409 8.16 23.25 15.71
CA CYS A 409 7.99 22.88 17.12
C CYS A 409 7.08 23.88 17.85
N SER A 410 6.27 23.33 18.75
CA SER A 410 5.29 24.05 19.56
C SER A 410 5.57 23.82 21.05
N GLY A 411 5.56 24.91 21.83
CA GLY A 411 5.69 24.88 23.29
C GLY A 411 4.34 24.98 24.03
N ASP A 412 3.22 24.99 23.29
CA ASP A 412 1.85 25.18 23.80
C ASP A 412 0.92 24.07 23.29
N GLN A 413 1.44 22.85 23.21
CA GLN A 413 0.72 21.62 22.80
C GLN A 413 0.06 21.72 21.41
N GLY A 414 0.70 22.44 20.49
CA GLY A 414 0.28 22.57 19.10
C GLY A 414 -0.62 23.76 18.79
N ALA A 415 -0.88 24.65 19.75
CA ALA A 415 -1.67 25.85 19.52
C ALA A 415 -0.93 26.87 18.63
N THR A 416 0.38 27.04 18.82
CA THR A 416 1.25 27.87 17.98
C THR A 416 2.57 27.16 17.63
N TRP A 417 3.15 27.54 16.49
CA TRP A 417 4.35 26.92 15.91
C TRP A 417 5.42 27.97 15.56
N PRO A 418 5.93 28.76 16.53
CA PRO A 418 6.84 29.87 16.24
C PRO A 418 8.24 29.42 15.84
N ALA A 419 8.65 28.20 16.20
CA ALA A 419 9.97 27.65 15.88
C ALA A 419 9.88 26.76 14.65
N LYS A 420 10.53 27.17 13.54
CA LYS A 420 10.45 26.52 12.23
C LYS A 420 11.80 26.54 11.51
N ILE A 421 12.11 25.46 10.78
CA ILE A 421 13.29 25.38 9.90
C ILE A 421 13.00 24.55 8.65
N ASP A 422 13.56 24.94 7.52
CA ASP A 422 13.52 24.17 6.28
C ASP A 422 14.84 23.41 6.06
N ALA A 423 14.75 22.20 5.51
CA ALA A 423 15.89 21.35 5.14
C ALA A 423 15.72 20.83 3.70
N SER A 424 16.82 20.64 2.96
CA SER A 424 16.80 20.09 1.61
C SER A 424 16.56 18.56 1.61
N ALA A 425 16.17 18.02 0.46
CA ALA A 425 16.15 16.57 0.23
C ALA A 425 17.50 15.91 0.60
N GLY A 426 17.43 14.74 1.25
CA GLY A 426 18.61 14.00 1.76
C GLY A 426 19.20 14.53 3.08
N SER A 427 18.52 15.47 3.74
CA SER A 427 18.81 15.89 5.12
C SER A 427 17.58 15.66 5.98
N GLU A 428 17.32 14.39 6.32
CA GLU A 428 16.20 13.97 7.17
C GLU A 428 16.39 14.34 8.65
N VAL A 429 17.47 15.06 8.94
CA VAL A 429 17.84 15.52 10.28
C VAL A 429 18.02 17.03 10.28
N ALA A 430 17.31 17.72 11.17
CA ALA A 430 17.40 19.17 11.35
C ALA A 430 17.52 19.54 12.83
N GLN A 431 18.04 20.72 13.11
CA GLN A 431 18.10 21.28 14.47
C GLN A 431 17.25 22.55 14.54
N VAL A 432 16.15 22.48 15.28
CA VAL A 432 15.28 23.64 15.54
C VAL A 432 15.80 24.34 16.79
N GLY A 433 16.31 25.56 16.65
CA GLY A 433 16.89 26.37 17.72
C GLY A 433 15.97 27.45 18.27
N LEU A 434 16.54 28.35 19.09
CA LEU A 434 15.83 29.46 19.76
C LEU A 434 14.69 29.00 20.67
N LEU A 435 14.81 27.81 21.23
CA LEU A 435 13.83 27.24 22.17
C LEU A 435 14.19 27.62 23.61
N THR A 436 13.17 27.66 24.47
CA THR A 436 13.36 27.94 25.89
C THR A 436 13.63 26.66 26.66
N ASN A 437 14.78 26.58 27.36
CA ASN A 437 15.08 25.42 28.21
C ASN A 437 14.04 25.26 29.33
N GLY A 438 13.70 24.02 29.66
CA GLY A 438 12.68 23.70 30.67
C GLY A 438 11.24 23.73 30.19
N VAL A 439 10.96 24.28 29.00
CA VAL A 439 9.64 24.21 28.35
C VAL A 439 9.53 22.90 27.56
N GLU A 440 8.39 22.23 27.68
CA GLU A 440 8.10 21.01 26.93
C GLU A 440 7.61 21.37 25.53
N TYR A 441 8.24 20.78 24.51
CA TYR A 441 7.90 20.98 23.11
C TYR A 441 7.48 19.68 22.45
N VAL A 442 6.54 19.80 21.51
CA VAL A 442 6.20 18.76 20.53
C VAL A 442 6.53 19.28 19.14
N CYS A 443 7.07 18.42 18.27
CA CYS A 443 7.46 18.81 16.92
C CYS A 443 6.73 17.99 15.85
N ARG A 444 6.61 18.54 14.66
CA ARG A 444 6.04 17.88 13.47
C ARG A 444 6.86 18.23 12.23
N ALA A 445 6.77 17.38 11.22
CA ALA A 445 7.47 17.53 9.95
C ALA A 445 6.49 17.58 8.78
N PHE A 446 6.89 18.26 7.71
CA PHE A 446 6.20 18.30 6.42
C PHE A 446 7.22 17.98 5.33
N ALA A 447 6.79 17.26 4.29
CA ALA A 447 7.57 17.03 3.08
C ALA A 447 6.97 17.87 1.94
N ALA A 448 7.82 18.39 1.05
CA ALA A 448 7.38 19.18 -0.10
C ALA A 448 8.12 18.78 -1.37
N ASN A 449 7.43 18.91 -2.49
CA ASN A 449 7.99 18.86 -3.84
C ASN A 449 7.42 19.99 -4.71
N ASP A 450 7.77 20.03 -5.99
CA ASP A 450 7.24 21.01 -6.95
C ASP A 450 5.70 21.05 -7.08
N ILE A 451 5.00 20.01 -6.61
CA ILE A 451 3.53 19.92 -6.63
C ILE A 451 2.92 20.58 -5.38
N GLY A 452 3.58 20.44 -4.24
CA GLY A 452 3.15 21.10 -3.00
C GLY A 452 3.65 20.42 -1.74
N VAL A 453 3.05 20.80 -0.61
CA VAL A 453 3.43 20.38 0.74
C VAL A 453 2.48 19.29 1.26
N SER A 454 3.01 18.27 1.92
CA SER A 454 2.25 17.21 2.57
C SER A 454 1.38 17.72 3.71
N GLU A 455 0.47 16.88 4.22
CA GLU A 455 -0.05 17.07 5.57
C GLU A 455 1.08 16.93 6.61
N ALA A 456 0.84 17.43 7.82
CA ALA A 456 1.77 17.27 8.93
C ALA A 456 1.96 15.80 9.30
N SER A 457 3.18 15.44 9.71
CA SER A 457 3.43 14.20 10.45
C SER A 457 2.58 14.16 11.73
N VAL A 458 2.40 12.97 12.27
CA VAL A 458 2.05 12.85 13.70
C VAL A 458 3.10 13.58 14.53
N MET A 459 2.66 14.18 15.65
CA MET A 459 3.58 14.89 16.54
C MET A 459 4.59 13.93 17.15
N SER A 460 5.80 14.43 17.39
CA SER A 460 6.84 13.73 18.13
C SER A 460 6.38 13.44 19.57
N ASP A 461 7.10 12.57 20.27
CA ASP A 461 7.02 12.58 21.73
C ASP A 461 7.52 13.93 22.27
N ALA A 462 7.03 14.30 23.44
CA ALA A 462 7.36 15.57 24.06
C ALA A 462 8.82 15.58 24.53
N ALA A 463 9.55 16.66 24.25
CA ALA A 463 10.94 16.83 24.65
C ALA A 463 11.17 18.22 25.27
N THR A 464 12.04 18.26 26.27
CA THR A 464 12.39 19.49 26.99
C THR A 464 13.85 19.85 26.70
N PRO A 465 14.13 20.94 25.94
CA PRO A 465 15.48 21.48 25.81
C PRO A 465 16.09 21.76 27.18
N CYS A 466 17.40 21.52 27.32
CA CYS A 466 18.10 21.59 28.60
C CYS A 466 19.45 22.31 28.42
N GLY A 467 19.82 23.16 29.37
CA GLY A 467 21.06 23.94 29.30
C GLY A 467 22.31 23.14 29.63
N SER A 468 22.14 21.97 30.28
CA SER A 468 23.24 21.10 30.67
C SER A 468 22.81 19.63 30.70
N THR A 469 23.80 18.72 30.70
CA THR A 469 23.58 17.27 30.84
C THR A 469 22.91 16.89 32.15
N LEU A 470 23.11 17.68 33.21
CA LEU A 470 22.43 17.52 34.50
C LEU A 470 20.94 17.87 34.41
N GLU A 471 20.57 18.93 33.69
CA GLU A 471 19.17 19.32 33.48
C GLU A 471 18.41 18.35 32.57
N CYS A 472 19.09 17.76 31.58
CA CYS A 472 18.47 16.74 30.72
C CYS A 472 18.19 15.41 31.43
N ASN A 473 18.84 15.15 32.57
CA ASN A 473 18.68 13.89 33.31
C ASN A 473 17.89 14.11 34.60
N ARG A 474 16.55 14.02 34.50
CA ARG A 474 15.61 14.14 35.63
C ARG A 474 15.88 13.18 36.79
N VAL A 475 16.66 12.11 36.57
CA VAL A 475 17.04 11.13 37.60
C VAL A 475 18.33 11.53 38.32
N LEU A 476 19.27 12.18 37.63
CA LEU A 476 20.60 12.47 38.18
C LEU A 476 20.55 13.53 39.30
N VAL A 477 19.68 14.54 39.15
CA VAL A 477 19.54 15.64 40.13
C VAL A 477 19.08 15.14 41.51
N PRO A 478 17.99 14.36 41.66
CA PRO A 478 17.61 13.82 42.96
C PRO A 478 18.60 12.78 43.50
N VAL A 479 19.29 12.03 42.65
CA VAL A 479 20.32 11.07 43.07
C VAL A 479 21.56 11.78 43.64
N LEU A 480 22.06 12.81 42.94
CA LEU A 480 23.18 13.63 43.42
C LEU A 480 22.80 14.41 44.68
N GLY A 481 21.57 14.95 44.74
CA GLY A 481 21.02 15.58 45.95
C GLY A 481 20.95 14.61 47.13
N GLY A 482 20.47 13.38 46.91
CA GLY A 482 20.41 12.32 47.93
C GLY A 482 21.80 11.91 48.42
N LEU A 483 22.76 11.75 47.51
CA LEU A 483 24.16 11.47 47.84
C LEU A 483 24.79 12.58 48.69
N LEU A 484 24.53 13.85 48.36
CA LEU A 484 24.99 15.01 49.13
C LEU A 484 24.40 15.03 50.54
N VAL A 485 23.11 14.75 50.70
CA VAL A 485 22.45 14.65 52.01
C VAL A 485 23.04 13.51 52.85
N LEU A 486 23.32 12.36 52.24
CA LEU A 486 23.97 11.23 52.93
C LEU A 486 25.40 11.57 53.36
N LEU A 487 26.16 12.27 52.51
CA LEU A 487 27.52 12.72 52.83
C LEU A 487 27.54 13.71 54.01
N PHE A 488 26.70 14.75 53.95
CA PHE A 488 26.63 15.75 55.04
C PHE A 488 26.03 15.18 56.33
N GLY A 489 25.01 14.32 56.23
CA GLY A 489 24.45 13.60 57.38
C GLY A 489 25.46 12.67 58.05
N GLY A 490 26.26 11.94 57.25
CA GLY A 490 27.34 11.09 57.73
C GLY A 490 28.46 11.87 58.43
N ILE A 491 28.87 13.01 57.87
CA ILE A 491 29.87 13.90 58.47
C ILE A 491 29.36 14.46 59.80
N ALA A 492 28.10 14.91 59.87
CA ALA A 492 27.49 15.41 61.11
C ALA A 492 27.39 14.33 62.19
N ALA A 493 27.02 13.11 61.83
CA ALA A 493 26.97 11.97 62.76
C ALA A 493 28.36 11.59 63.29
N ALA A 494 29.39 11.60 62.44
CA ALA A 494 30.77 11.36 62.83
C ALA A 494 31.31 12.46 63.77
N LEU A 495 31.01 13.73 63.49
CA LEU A 495 31.35 14.86 64.37
C LEU A 495 30.64 14.76 65.73
N PHE A 496 29.37 14.36 65.75
CA PHE A 496 28.62 14.15 66.98
C PHE A 496 29.18 12.97 67.81
N ALA A 497 29.61 11.89 67.16
CA ALA A 497 30.25 10.76 67.81
C ALA A 497 31.63 11.12 68.40
N LEU A 498 32.43 11.91 67.66
CA LEU A 498 33.73 12.42 68.13
C LEU A 498 33.58 13.39 69.32
N LEU A 499 32.53 14.20 69.36
CA LEU A 499 32.27 15.12 70.47
C LEU A 499 31.81 14.42 71.76
N ARG A 500 31.11 13.27 71.67
CA ARG A 500 30.69 12.50 72.86
C ARG A 500 31.79 11.64 73.49
N GLY A 501 32.89 11.37 72.78
CA GLY A 501 33.92 10.42 73.19
C GLY A 501 34.83 10.83 74.36
N ARG A 502 34.70 12.04 74.92
CA ARG A 502 35.77 12.63 75.75
C ARG A 502 35.66 12.52 77.29
N THR A 503 34.74 11.76 77.88
CA THR A 503 34.61 11.69 79.37
C THR A 503 34.25 10.31 79.94
N ARG A 504 35.12 9.30 79.78
CA ARG A 504 35.04 8.05 80.57
C ARG A 504 36.34 7.81 81.35
N GLY A 505 36.65 8.72 82.28
CA GLY A 505 37.75 8.53 83.22
C GLY A 505 37.27 8.02 84.57
N HIS A 506 37.99 7.06 85.16
CA HIS A 506 37.77 6.55 86.52
C HIS A 506 38.33 7.53 87.56
N VAL A 507 37.67 7.66 88.71
CA VAL A 507 38.13 8.48 89.84
C VAL A 507 38.51 7.58 91.00
N VAL A 508 39.69 7.82 91.59
CA VAL A 508 40.16 7.15 92.81
C VAL A 508 40.19 8.18 93.94
N ALA A 509 39.69 7.79 95.11
CA ALA A 509 39.74 8.57 96.34
C ALA A 509 40.75 7.94 97.31
N VAL A 510 41.58 8.79 97.92
CA VAL A 510 42.51 8.43 98.99
C VAL A 510 42.17 9.29 100.21
N VAL A 511 41.89 8.65 101.34
CA VAL A 511 41.54 9.30 102.60
C VAL A 511 42.60 8.99 103.66
N ASP A 512 43.08 10.02 104.36
CA ASP A 512 44.11 9.93 105.41
C ASP A 512 45.37 9.18 104.98
N VAL A 513 45.70 9.27 103.69
CA VAL A 513 46.84 8.62 103.04
C VAL A 513 46.74 7.09 102.98
N VAL A 514 45.97 6.45 103.86
CA VAL A 514 45.94 4.99 104.04
C VAL A 514 44.73 4.31 103.39
N HIS A 515 43.57 4.95 103.33
CA HIS A 515 42.34 4.31 102.84
C HIS A 515 42.08 4.69 101.39
N THR A 516 41.95 3.70 100.51
CA THR A 516 41.81 3.92 99.06
C THR A 516 40.57 3.23 98.50
N ALA A 517 39.81 3.93 97.64
CA ALA A 517 38.68 3.35 96.93
C ALA A 517 38.59 3.87 95.48
N ASN A 518 38.31 2.96 94.54
CA ASN A 518 37.91 3.33 93.19
C ASN A 518 36.43 3.75 93.20
N VAL A 519 36.20 5.04 93.05
CA VAL A 519 34.87 5.66 93.07
C VAL A 519 34.09 5.38 91.77
N GLY A 520 34.80 5.05 90.69
CA GLY A 520 34.23 4.70 89.39
C GLY A 520 34.18 5.88 88.42
N HIS A 521 33.26 5.83 87.45
CA HIS A 521 33.08 6.82 86.41
C HIS A 521 31.63 7.34 86.36
N GLY A 522 31.42 8.54 85.83
CA GLY A 522 30.09 9.15 85.66
C GLY A 522 29.89 10.42 86.48
N SER A 523 28.64 10.91 86.54
CA SER A 523 28.29 12.22 87.10
C SER A 523 27.83 12.20 88.57
N ARG A 524 27.68 11.01 89.17
CA ARG A 524 27.19 10.81 90.55
C ARG A 524 28.13 9.90 91.32
N LEU A 525 29.25 10.47 91.76
CA LEU A 525 30.31 9.77 92.49
C LEU A 525 30.26 10.15 93.96
N GLY A 526 30.83 9.31 94.83
CA GLY A 526 30.87 9.57 96.26
C GLY A 526 31.54 8.45 97.04
N ILE A 527 31.88 8.72 98.29
CA ILE A 527 32.45 7.74 99.21
C ILE A 527 31.66 7.71 100.52
N ALA A 528 31.69 6.56 101.18
CA ALA A 528 31.19 6.36 102.53
C ALA A 528 32.29 5.74 103.40
N PHE A 529 32.28 6.07 104.69
CA PHE A 529 33.26 5.57 105.65
C PHE A 529 32.78 4.25 106.27
N VAL A 530 33.68 3.27 106.33
CA VAL A 530 33.47 2.00 107.02
C VAL A 530 34.13 2.09 108.39
N ARG A 531 33.44 1.63 109.45
CA ARG A 531 33.92 1.64 110.83
C ARG A 531 33.66 0.27 111.47
N GLU A 532 34.64 -0.25 112.20
CA GLU A 532 34.47 -1.45 113.02
C GLU A 532 34.14 -1.05 114.47
N GLY A 533 33.12 -1.66 115.07
CA GLY A 533 32.80 -1.47 116.50
C GLY A 533 32.17 -0.13 116.90
N GLY A 534 31.65 0.68 115.95
CA GLY A 534 30.88 1.90 116.26
C GLY A 534 31.70 3.07 116.82
N GLY A 535 33.03 2.98 116.83
CA GLY A 535 33.94 4.05 117.24
C GLY A 535 34.06 5.18 116.21
N ARG A 536 34.80 6.25 116.57
CA ARG A 536 35.11 7.38 115.68
C ARG A 536 36.22 7.11 114.66
N ALA A 537 36.97 6.01 114.82
CA ALA A 537 38.02 5.62 113.88
C ALA A 537 37.44 4.90 112.66
N ILE A 538 37.95 5.25 111.47
CA ILE A 538 37.57 4.59 110.23
C ILE A 538 38.48 3.38 109.98
N SER A 539 37.89 2.28 109.51
CA SER A 539 38.61 1.07 109.09
C SER A 539 38.73 0.97 107.56
N GLY A 540 38.05 1.85 106.82
CA GLY A 540 38.16 1.94 105.37
C GLY A 540 37.17 2.91 104.74
N ILE A 541 37.19 2.97 103.40
CA ILE A 541 36.25 3.73 102.59
C ILE A 541 35.70 2.84 101.47
N VAL A 542 34.45 3.08 101.07
CA VAL A 542 33.81 2.40 99.93
C VAL A 542 33.19 3.40 98.98
N ALA A 543 33.11 3.03 97.70
CA ALA A 543 32.43 3.85 96.70
C ALA A 543 30.92 3.78 96.93
N GLU A 544 30.29 4.94 97.08
CA GLU A 544 28.83 5.07 97.17
C GLU A 544 28.35 6.04 96.09
N ARG A 545 27.42 5.58 95.26
CA ARG A 545 26.88 6.39 94.16
C ARG A 545 25.53 6.97 94.54
N GLY A 546 25.35 8.24 94.18
CA GLY A 546 24.06 8.91 94.32
C GLY A 546 24.01 9.89 95.49
N PRO A 547 22.81 10.38 95.82
CA PRO A 547 22.64 11.46 96.80
C PRO A 547 22.87 11.02 98.25
N THR A 548 22.92 9.72 98.52
CA THR A 548 23.08 9.17 99.88
C THR A 548 24.53 9.11 100.35
N ALA A 549 25.50 9.24 99.43
CA ALA A 549 26.91 9.21 99.76
C ALA A 549 27.28 10.28 100.79
N GLU A 550 28.02 9.86 101.81
CA GLU A 550 28.46 10.69 102.94
C GLU A 550 29.34 11.86 102.45
N ILE A 551 30.23 11.57 101.51
CA ILE A 551 30.98 12.58 100.75
C ILE A 551 30.61 12.44 99.28
N ARG A 552 30.01 13.48 98.69
CA ARG A 552 29.63 13.49 97.27
C ARG A 552 30.72 14.13 96.44
N ILE A 553 31.00 13.51 95.30
CA ILE A 553 32.06 13.92 94.38
C ILE A 553 31.45 14.09 92.99
N ARG A 554 31.74 15.23 92.36
CA ARG A 554 31.35 15.48 90.97
C ARG A 554 32.56 16.00 90.20
N ARG A 555 32.89 15.34 89.09
CA ARG A 555 33.95 15.82 88.19
C ARG A 555 33.46 17.04 87.42
N LEU A 556 34.26 18.10 87.44
CA LEU A 556 34.04 19.33 86.69
C LEU A 556 34.93 19.36 85.44
N GLN A 557 34.71 20.33 84.56
CA GLN A 557 35.62 20.59 83.45
C GLN A 557 36.94 21.20 83.97
N GLY A 558 38.06 20.90 83.31
CA GLY A 558 39.38 21.46 83.66
C GLY A 558 40.08 20.81 84.85
N GLU A 559 40.00 19.47 84.99
CA GLU A 559 40.71 18.69 86.02
C GLU A 559 40.41 19.14 87.47
N LYS A 560 39.13 19.43 87.75
CA LYS A 560 38.64 19.76 89.09
C LYS A 560 37.53 18.82 89.52
N PHE A 561 37.36 18.71 90.84
CA PHE A 561 36.28 18.00 91.51
C PHE A 561 35.49 18.94 92.39
N GLU A 562 34.17 18.92 92.29
CA GLU A 562 33.31 19.43 93.34
C GLU A 562 33.18 18.35 94.42
N VAL A 563 33.66 18.64 95.63
CA VAL A 563 33.52 17.80 96.80
C VAL A 563 32.50 18.42 97.74
N ARG A 564 31.50 17.65 98.15
CA ARG A 564 30.48 18.08 99.09
C ARG A 564 30.46 17.15 100.30
N ASP A 565 30.68 17.73 101.47
CA ASP A 565 30.57 17.09 102.76
C ASP A 565 29.52 17.82 103.63
N ARG A 566 29.52 17.55 104.94
CA ARG A 566 28.61 18.19 105.90
C ARG A 566 28.79 19.71 106.01
N ASN A 567 30.01 20.22 105.80
CA ASN A 567 30.34 21.64 105.95
C ASN A 567 30.09 22.45 104.68
N GLY A 568 29.80 21.80 103.56
CA GLY A 568 29.41 22.45 102.33
C GLY A 568 30.08 21.85 101.10
N LYS A 569 29.98 22.58 99.98
CA LYS A 569 30.61 22.21 98.71
C LYS A 569 31.85 23.06 98.45
N ARG A 570 32.86 22.47 97.81
CA ARG A 570 34.09 23.16 97.39
C ARG A 570 34.66 22.52 96.14
N GLU A 571 35.41 23.31 95.37
CA GLU A 571 36.17 22.81 94.23
C GLU A 571 37.59 22.44 94.67
N VAL A 572 38.07 21.29 94.20
CA VAL A 572 39.38 20.73 94.51
C VAL A 572 40.02 20.32 93.19
N PRO A 573 41.19 20.85 92.84
CA PRO A 573 41.94 20.38 91.68
C PRO A 573 42.32 18.89 91.79
N ASP A 574 42.50 18.23 90.65
CA ASP A 574 42.96 16.85 90.60
C ASP A 574 44.35 16.70 91.22
N GLY A 575 44.48 15.76 92.17
CA GLY A 575 45.72 15.49 92.89
C GLY A 575 45.96 16.36 94.13
N ASP A 576 45.17 17.42 94.34
CA ASP A 576 45.28 18.27 95.50
C ASP A 576 44.62 17.65 96.74
N THR A 577 45.18 17.98 97.92
CA THR A 577 44.63 17.53 99.20
C THR A 577 43.59 18.53 99.70
N THR A 578 42.42 18.02 100.08
CA THR A 578 41.37 18.79 100.75
C THR A 578 41.02 18.17 102.09
N VAL A 579 40.52 18.96 103.04
CA VAL A 579 40.02 18.44 104.32
C VAL A 579 38.52 18.25 104.23
N ILE A 580 38.04 17.02 104.40
CA ILE A 580 36.61 16.66 104.49
C ILE A 580 36.20 16.44 105.94
N THR A 581 34.91 16.60 106.21
CA THR A 581 34.31 16.25 107.52
C THR A 581 33.24 15.21 107.34
N ASP A 582 33.38 14.09 108.06
CA ASP A 582 32.43 12.98 108.02
C ASP A 582 31.11 13.33 108.73
N SER A 583 30.14 12.41 108.69
CA SER A 583 28.84 12.57 109.34
C SER A 583 28.94 12.73 110.87
N LEU A 584 29.99 12.18 111.49
CA LEU A 584 30.26 12.24 112.93
C LEU A 584 31.04 13.51 113.36
N GLY A 585 31.46 14.35 112.42
CA GLY A 585 32.21 15.58 112.68
C GLY A 585 33.73 15.39 112.73
N VAL A 586 34.26 14.21 112.36
CA VAL A 586 35.70 13.93 112.30
C VAL A 586 36.27 14.48 110.98
N ARG A 587 37.46 15.09 111.06
CA ARG A 587 38.14 15.68 109.89
C ARG A 587 39.11 14.67 109.30
N HIS A 588 39.04 14.48 107.98
CA HIS A 588 39.93 13.61 107.22
C HIS A 588 40.57 14.39 106.07
N SER A 589 41.77 14.01 105.66
CA SER A 589 42.36 14.45 104.40
C SER A 589 41.82 13.60 103.25
N LEU A 590 41.49 14.22 102.12
CA LEU A 590 41.01 13.58 100.90
C LEU A 590 41.84 14.05 99.71
N VAL A 591 42.30 13.10 98.90
CA VAL A 591 42.90 13.34 97.58
C VAL A 591 42.07 12.61 96.54
N LEU A 592 41.75 13.28 95.45
CA LEU A 592 41.02 12.71 94.31
C LEU A 592 41.90 12.71 93.07
N ARG A 593 41.94 11.59 92.36
CA ARG A 593 42.62 11.51 91.05
C ARG A 593 41.76 10.93 89.96
N ALA A 594 41.71 11.59 88.80
CA ALA A 594 41.08 11.07 87.59
C ALA A 594 42.10 10.36 86.69
N PHE A 595 41.67 9.25 86.12
CA PHE A 595 42.44 8.48 85.16
C PHE A 595 41.70 8.44 83.83
N ALA A 596 42.40 8.71 82.72
CA ALA A 596 41.80 8.75 81.38
C ALA A 596 41.39 7.37 80.84
N THR A 597 41.84 6.29 81.47
CA THR A 597 41.61 4.89 81.04
C THR A 597 41.10 4.04 82.19
N ASN A 598 40.66 2.81 81.88
CA ASN A 598 40.26 1.80 82.87
C ASN A 598 41.43 1.29 83.74
N ALA A 599 42.63 1.89 83.66
CA ALA A 599 43.80 1.49 84.45
C ALA A 599 43.53 1.49 85.96
N ALA A 600 42.64 2.39 86.44
CA ALA A 600 42.25 2.45 87.84
C ALA A 600 41.25 1.35 88.27
N SER A 601 40.62 0.61 87.35
CA SER A 601 39.68 -0.48 87.69
C SER A 601 40.33 -1.60 88.52
N ARG A 602 41.66 -1.70 88.51
CA ARG A 602 42.45 -2.67 89.26
C ARG A 602 42.91 -2.18 90.65
N VAL A 603 42.56 -0.95 91.05
CA VAL A 603 42.82 -0.47 92.42
C VAL A 603 41.87 -1.20 93.37
N ALA A 604 42.33 -2.35 93.89
CA ALA A 604 41.68 -3.04 94.99
C ALA A 604 41.77 -2.17 96.25
N THR A 605 40.66 -2.05 96.97
CA THR A 605 40.60 -1.50 98.33
C THR A 605 41.67 -2.22 99.18
N ARG A 606 42.80 -1.57 99.43
CA ARG A 606 43.71 -2.02 100.49
C ARG A 606 43.07 -1.64 101.82
N ARG A 607 42.76 -2.64 102.64
CA ARG A 607 42.44 -2.47 104.06
C ARG A 607 43.67 -1.96 104.80
#